data_AF-A0A0C9SSP3-F1
#
_entry.id   AF-A0A0C9SSP3-F1
#
_cell.length_a   1.000
_cell.length_b   1.000
_cell.length_c   1.000
_cell.angle_alpha   90.00
_cell.angle_beta   90.00
_cell.angle_gamma   90.00
#
_symmetry.space_group_name_H-M   'P 1'
#
loop_
_entity.id
_entity.type
_entity.pdbx_description
1 polymer ?
#
loop_
_entity_poly.entity_id
_entity_poly.type
_entity_poly.pdbx_seq_one_letter_code
_entity_poly.pdbx_strand_id
1 'polypeptide(L)'
;KIIQTVMYGALPSEELKRVQDLIAEFADTFALSVREVKLVKFIKFQLNILKNIDYPTKVNQKPLMQAQKKFYHPKLDEFIDAKVLRNIQSDEVK
;
A
#
# COMPACT_ATOMS: atom_id res chain seq x y z
N LYS A 1 2.91 6.60 -18.22
CA LYS A 1 3.57 5.27 -18.21
C LYS A 1 2.56 4.14 -18.16
N ILE A 2 1.58 4.15 -17.23
CA ILE A 2 0.64 3.04 -17.08
C ILE A 2 -0.29 2.80 -18.29
N ILE A 3 -0.74 3.86 -18.97
CA ILE A 3 -1.55 3.78 -20.20
C ILE A 3 -0.84 2.94 -21.29
N GLN A 4 0.50 2.95 -21.31
CA GLN A 4 1.30 2.17 -22.28
C GLN A 4 1.54 0.72 -21.83
N THR A 5 1.24 0.40 -20.57
CA THR A 5 1.47 -0.93 -19.96
C THR A 5 0.17 -1.73 -19.88
N VAL A 6 -0.98 -1.08 -19.95
CA VAL A 6 -2.29 -1.74 -19.95
C VAL A 6 -2.55 -2.40 -21.31
N MET A 7 -2.97 -3.66 -21.27
CA MET A 7 -3.50 -4.34 -22.45
C MET A 7 -4.98 -3.99 -22.63
N TYR A 8 -5.33 -3.50 -23.81
CA TYR A 8 -6.70 -3.19 -24.20
C TYR A 8 -7.27 -4.31 -25.06
N GLY A 9 -8.53 -4.68 -24.83
CA GLY A 9 -9.28 -5.55 -25.74
C GLY A 9 -9.61 -4.84 -27.06
N ALA A 10 -10.21 -5.58 -28.00
CA ALA A 10 -10.72 -4.99 -29.23
C ALA A 10 -11.92 -4.08 -28.91
N LEU A 11 -11.68 -2.77 -28.99
CA LEU A 11 -12.67 -1.73 -28.72
C LEU A 11 -12.79 -0.80 -29.93
N PRO A 12 -13.98 -0.24 -30.22
CA PRO A 12 -14.11 0.89 -31.14
C PRO A 12 -13.25 2.07 -30.70
N SER A 13 -12.78 2.87 -31.66
CA SER A 13 -11.85 3.98 -31.40
C SER A 13 -12.35 4.97 -30.34
N GLU A 14 -13.65 5.25 -30.30
CA GLU A 14 -14.24 6.15 -29.30
C GLU A 14 -14.21 5.57 -27.89
N GLU A 15 -14.49 4.27 -27.75
CA GLU A 15 -14.46 3.58 -26.46
C GLU A 15 -13.03 3.41 -25.96
N LEU A 16 -12.10 3.04 -26.85
CA LEU A 16 -10.68 2.94 -26.53
C LEU A 16 -10.16 4.27 -25.95
N LYS A 17 -10.52 5.39 -26.58
CA LYS A 17 -10.12 6.72 -26.12
C LYS A 17 -10.71 7.03 -24.73
N ARG A 18 -11.99 6.75 -24.51
CA ARG A 18 -12.63 6.93 -23.18
C ARG A 18 -11.92 6.12 -22.09
N VAL A 19 -11.55 4.87 -22.37
CA VAL A 19 -10.84 4.01 -21.41
C VAL A 19 -9.43 4.55 -21.14
N GLN A 20 -8.72 5.02 -22.17
CA GLN A 20 -7.40 5.64 -21.99
C GLN A 20 -7.48 6.91 -21.14
N ASP A 21 -8.48 7.76 -21.37
CA ASP A 21 -8.70 8.98 -20.61
C ASP A 21 -9.02 8.66 -19.13
N LEU A 22 -9.85 7.64 -18.87
CA LEU A 22 -10.16 7.18 -17.51
C LEU A 22 -8.91 6.65 -16.78
N ILE A 23 -8.08 5.85 -17.47
CA ILE A 23 -6.83 5.35 -16.88
C ILE A 23 -5.85 6.49 -16.63
N ALA A 24 -5.85 7.53 -17.47
CA ALA A 24 -5.03 8.72 -17.26
C ALA A 24 -5.45 9.49 -16.01
N GLU A 25 -6.77 9.68 -15.84
CA GLU A 25 -7.36 10.38 -14.70
C GLU A 25 -7.04 9.68 -13.38
N PHE A 26 -7.18 8.34 -13.33
CA PHE A 26 -6.97 7.52 -12.14
C PHE A 26 -5.66 6.73 -12.18
N ALA A 27 -4.63 7.29 -12.83
CA ALA A 27 -3.38 6.58 -13.10
C ALA A 27 -2.66 6.10 -11.83
N ASP A 28 -2.78 6.83 -10.73
CA ASP A 28 -2.25 6.48 -9.42
C ASP A 28 -2.93 5.23 -8.83
N THR A 29 -4.25 5.15 -8.95
CA THR A 29 -5.09 4.04 -8.50
C THR A 29 -4.76 2.78 -9.28
N PHE A 30 -4.67 2.87 -10.62
CA PHE A 30 -4.26 1.74 -11.45
C PHE A 30 -2.80 1.34 -11.23
N ALA A 31 -1.92 2.28 -10.86
CA ALA A 31 -0.53 2.00 -10.53
C ALA A 31 -0.34 1.35 -9.17
N LEU A 32 -1.41 1.28 -8.36
CA LEU A 32 -1.32 0.96 -6.94
C LEU A 32 -0.23 1.80 -6.25
N SER A 33 -0.10 3.06 -6.67
CA SER A 33 0.91 3.98 -6.15
C SER A 33 0.42 4.56 -4.85
N VAL A 34 1.25 4.44 -3.81
CA VAL A 34 0.93 4.99 -2.50
C VAL A 34 1.73 6.26 -2.32
N ARG A 35 1.04 7.40 -2.24
CA ARG A 35 1.67 8.73 -2.20
C ARG A 35 1.52 9.45 -0.87
N GLU A 36 0.35 9.36 -0.25
CA GLU A 36 0.08 10.09 0.99
C GLU A 36 -1.01 9.42 1.84
N VAL A 37 -0.94 9.64 3.15
CA VAL A 37 -2.02 9.33 4.09
C VAL A 37 -2.81 10.60 4.38
N LYS A 38 -4.12 10.56 4.15
CA LYS A 38 -5.06 11.61 4.60
C LYS A 38 -5.70 11.20 5.91
N LEU A 39 -5.48 11.99 6.96
CA LEU A 39 -6.06 11.73 8.27
C LEU A 39 -7.58 11.96 8.24
N VAL A 40 -8.34 10.91 8.56
CA VAL A 40 -9.78 11.00 8.79
C VAL A 40 -10.01 11.49 10.22
N LYS A 41 -10.41 12.77 10.39
CA LYS A 41 -10.54 13.40 11.71
C LYS A 41 -11.83 13.07 12.46
N PHE A 42 -12.85 12.58 11.77
CA PHE A 42 -14.20 12.39 12.33
C PHE A 42 -14.46 10.97 12.86
N ILE A 43 -13.54 10.03 12.67
CA ILE A 43 -13.62 8.67 13.21
C ILE A 43 -12.30 8.35 13.90
N LYS A 44 -12.38 7.79 15.11
CA LYS A 44 -11.23 7.14 15.75
C LYS A 44 -11.40 5.64 15.66
N PHE A 45 -10.46 4.97 15.01
CA PHE A 45 -10.40 3.51 15.02
C PHE A 45 -10.06 3.04 16.45
N GLN A 46 -10.92 2.19 17.01
CA GLN A 46 -10.74 1.60 18.34
C GLN A 46 -10.57 0.10 18.21
N LEU A 47 -9.47 -0.43 18.76
CA LEU A 47 -9.27 -1.87 18.92
C LEU A 47 -9.85 -2.29 20.28
N ASN A 48 -10.72 -3.30 20.29
CA ASN A 48 -11.28 -3.89 21.50
C ASN A 48 -10.27 -4.87 22.12
N ILE A 49 -9.20 -4.34 22.71
CA ILE A 49 -8.16 -5.13 23.37
C ILE A 49 -8.62 -5.46 24.80
N LEU A 50 -8.66 -6.74 25.15
CA LEU A 50 -9.06 -7.19 26.49
C LEU A 50 -7.91 -6.92 27.48
N LYS A 51 -8.20 -6.23 28.58
CA LYS A 51 -7.17 -5.72 29.52
C LYS A 51 -6.45 -6.80 30.33
N ASN A 52 -6.98 -8.02 30.38
CA ASN A 52 -6.51 -9.10 31.24
C ASN A 52 -6.05 -10.33 30.43
N ILE A 53 -5.61 -10.12 29.20
CA ILE A 53 -5.04 -11.16 28.34
C ILE A 53 -3.59 -10.80 28.07
N ASP A 54 -2.70 -11.75 28.31
CA ASP A 54 -1.31 -11.66 27.88
C ASP A 54 -1.25 -11.90 26.36
N TYR A 55 -0.97 -10.84 25.61
CA TYR A 55 -0.79 -10.93 24.17
C TYR A 55 0.69 -11.15 23.83
N PRO A 56 1.00 -11.87 22.74
CA PRO A 56 2.37 -11.96 22.26
C PRO A 56 2.84 -10.61 21.74
N THR A 57 3.81 -10.00 22.42
CA THR A 57 4.42 -8.72 22.04
C THR A 57 5.63 -8.87 21.12
N LYS A 58 6.09 -10.13 20.93
CA LYS A 58 7.23 -10.46 20.08
C LYS A 58 6.86 -11.55 19.09
N VAL A 59 7.26 -11.37 17.85
CA VAL A 59 7.03 -12.32 16.76
C VAL A 59 8.36 -12.63 16.09
N ASN A 60 8.67 -13.91 15.90
CA ASN A 60 9.82 -14.31 15.10
C ASN A 60 9.46 -14.18 13.62
N GLN A 61 10.00 -13.15 12.95
CA GLN A 61 9.77 -12.96 11.52
C GLN A 61 10.38 -14.12 10.73
N LYS A 62 9.60 -14.74 9.85
CA LYS A 62 10.13 -15.76 8.93
C LYS A 62 11.17 -15.13 8.02
N PRO A 63 12.35 -15.74 7.85
CA PRO A 63 13.37 -15.24 6.93
C PRO A 63 12.83 -15.13 5.51
N LEU A 64 13.12 -14.01 4.85
CA LEU A 64 12.77 -13.79 3.45
C LEU A 64 13.90 -14.27 2.53
N MET A 65 13.52 -14.89 1.40
CA MET A 65 14.43 -15.18 0.30
C MET A 65 14.92 -13.88 -0.36
N GLN A 66 16.06 -13.93 -1.06
CA GLN A 66 16.63 -12.73 -1.68
C GLN A 66 15.72 -12.08 -2.72
N ALA A 67 15.01 -12.87 -3.53
CA ALA A 67 14.04 -12.34 -4.49
C ALA A 67 12.89 -11.59 -3.78
N GLN A 68 12.44 -12.10 -2.63
CA GLN A 68 11.40 -11.47 -1.83
C GLN A 68 11.89 -10.16 -1.22
N LYS A 69 13.12 -10.12 -0.67
CA LYS A 69 13.71 -8.88 -0.13
C LYS A 69 13.79 -7.79 -1.19
N LYS A 70 14.26 -8.13 -2.39
CA LYS A 70 14.34 -7.19 -3.53
C LYS A 70 12.99 -6.61 -3.92
N PHE A 71 11.92 -7.39 -3.74
CA PHE A 71 10.57 -6.92 -4.02
C PHE A 71 9.97 -6.10 -2.86
N TYR A 72 10.06 -6.60 -1.62
CA TYR A 72 9.38 -6.01 -0.48
C TYR A 72 10.05 -4.77 0.08
N HIS A 73 11.38 -4.70 0.14
CA HIS A 73 12.05 -3.54 0.76
C HIS A 73 11.71 -2.22 0.06
N PRO A 74 11.77 -2.10 -1.29
CA PRO A 74 11.39 -0.85 -1.94
C PRO A 74 9.92 -0.45 -1.71
N LYS A 75 9.03 -1.43 -1.51
CA LYS A 75 7.62 -1.16 -1.17
C LYS A 75 7.45 -0.67 0.26
N LEU A 76 8.25 -1.17 1.21
CA LEU A 76 8.28 -0.62 2.56
C LEU A 76 8.79 0.82 2.55
N ASP A 77 9.83 1.11 1.76
CA ASP A 77 10.36 2.46 1.59
C ASP A 77 9.28 3.40 1.01
N GLU A 78 8.56 2.99 -0.04
CA GLU A 78 7.41 3.74 -0.58
C GLU A 78 6.36 4.07 0.49
N PHE A 79 6.06 3.13 1.38
CA PHE A 79 5.09 3.35 2.45
C PHE A 79 5.59 4.25 3.56
N ILE A 80 6.90 4.23 3.85
CA ILE A 80 7.53 5.17 4.78
C ILE A 80 7.48 6.58 4.20
N ASP A 81 7.85 6.75 2.93
CA ASP A 81 7.82 8.03 2.22
C ASP A 81 6.40 8.62 2.16
N ALA A 82 5.40 7.76 1.93
CA ALA A 82 3.99 8.13 1.94
C ALA A 82 3.41 8.36 3.35
N LYS A 83 4.21 8.19 4.40
CA LYS A 83 3.82 8.32 5.83
C LYS A 83 2.73 7.34 6.27
N VAL A 84 2.61 6.21 5.57
CA VAL A 84 1.77 5.07 5.96
C VAL A 84 2.44 4.29 7.09
N LEU A 85 3.74 4.08 6.98
CA LEU A 85 4.55 3.40 7.96
C LEU A 85 5.54 4.35 8.62
N ARG A 86 5.96 4.02 9.84
CA ARG A 86 7.11 4.63 10.50
C ARG A 86 7.95 3.53 11.14
N ASN A 87 9.26 3.75 11.18
CA ASN A 87 10.14 2.91 11.96
C ASN A 87 9.89 3.16 13.46
N ILE A 88 9.92 2.08 14.24
CA ILE A 88 9.86 2.09 15.70
C ILE A 88 11.00 1.25 16.23
N GLN A 89 11.52 1.59 17.40
CA GLN A 89 12.46 0.72 18.09
C GLN A 89 11.72 -0.50 18.68
N SER A 90 12.39 -1.65 18.72
CA SER A 90 11.75 -2.88 19.21
C SER A 90 11.34 -2.80 20.69
N ASP A 91 11.97 -1.93 21.47
CA ASP A 91 11.68 -1.68 22.89
C ASP A 91 10.49 -0.72 23.10
N GLU A 92 9.98 -0.07 22.04
CA GLU A 92 8.71 0.66 22.05
C GLU A 92 7.49 -0.28 22.09
N VAL A 93 7.65 -1.54 21.67
CA VAL A 93 6.59 -2.55 21.70
C VAL A 93 6.50 -3.14 23.11
N LYS A 94 5.46 -2.76 23.84
CA LYS A 94 5.19 -3.19 25.22
C LYS A 94 4.04 -4.17 25.31
#